data_AF-A0A3D3R9F5-F1
#
_entry.id   AF-A0A3D3R9F5-F1
#
_cell.length_a   1.000
_cell.length_b   1.000
_cell.length_c   1.000
_cell.angle_alpha   90.00
_cell.angle_beta   90.00
_cell.angle_gamma   90.00
#
_symmetry.space_group_name_H-M   'P 1'
#
loop_
_entity.id
_entity.type
_entity.pdbx_description
1 polymer ?
#
loop_
_entity_poly.entity_id
_entity_poly.type
_entity_poly.pdbx_seq_one_letter_code
_entity_poly.pdbx_strand_id
1 'polypeptide(L)'
;VSQIDRKEVYRAFTEGRAAVAAGIFANLKLNGQFEMGDLVPAESLLDNSQKQTSKMTATLRVAAPSWVRPREAMLYVNGKQVAQKTIHSVLNQPTDQTLEFSLTLPPHDAYVVAFVLGDGITLPGWTAYGKATQAITNPIFLDIDGDAKYSAPRVTAKKLIANYGKESEKLTPALQQSLLDSVATKADSAVLLHVKDLLKQSTDQQP
;
A
#
# COMPACT_ATOMS: atom_id res chain seq x y z
N VAL A 1 -5.14 1.00 -33.11
CA VAL A 1 -4.08 1.32 -32.13
C VAL A 1 -2.92 1.90 -32.91
N SER A 2 -2.85 3.23 -33.03
CA SER A 2 -1.86 3.90 -33.88
C SER A 2 -0.75 4.48 -33.01
N GLN A 3 0.40 3.81 -33.06
CA GLN A 3 1.70 4.17 -32.47
C GLN A 3 1.82 4.06 -30.93
N ILE A 4 2.74 3.20 -30.50
CA ILE A 4 3.20 3.13 -29.10
C ILE A 4 4.25 4.23 -28.91
N ASP A 5 3.98 5.17 -28.01
CA ASP A 5 4.99 6.15 -27.58
C ASP A 5 5.94 5.52 -26.56
N ARG A 6 7.20 5.35 -26.95
CA ARG A 6 8.22 4.71 -26.11
C ARG A 6 8.54 5.50 -24.85
N LYS A 7 8.49 6.84 -24.92
CA LYS A 7 8.78 7.70 -23.76
C LYS A 7 7.67 7.55 -22.73
N GLU A 8 6.43 7.52 -23.19
CA GLU A 8 5.28 7.36 -22.31
C GLU A 8 5.25 5.97 -21.67
N VAL A 9 5.58 4.91 -22.43
CA VAL A 9 5.73 3.56 -21.87
C VAL A 9 6.81 3.55 -20.78
N TYR A 10 8.00 4.07 -21.07
CA TYR A 10 9.09 4.14 -20.10
C TYR A 10 8.67 4.88 -18.83
N ARG A 11 8.08 6.07 -18.99
CA ARG A 11 7.56 6.90 -17.89
C ARG A 11 6.56 6.13 -17.03
N ALA A 12 5.59 5.48 -17.65
CA ALA A 12 4.57 4.72 -16.92
C ALA A 12 5.18 3.57 -16.10
N PHE A 13 6.18 2.87 -16.61
CA PHE A 13 6.89 1.85 -15.85
C PHE A 13 7.69 2.44 -14.68
N THR A 14 8.42 3.54 -14.89
CA THR A 14 9.25 4.15 -13.84
C THR A 14 8.44 4.84 -12.76
N GLU A 15 7.28 5.39 -13.11
CA GLU A 15 6.37 6.08 -12.17
C GLU A 15 5.37 5.12 -11.52
N GLY A 16 5.40 3.81 -11.82
CA GLY A 16 4.44 2.86 -11.26
C GLY A 16 3.00 3.01 -11.80
N ARG A 17 2.83 3.65 -12.96
CA ARG A 17 1.54 3.80 -13.67
C ARG A 17 1.26 2.69 -14.68
N ALA A 18 2.08 1.62 -14.70
CA ALA A 18 1.91 0.47 -15.56
C ALA A 18 1.30 -0.72 -14.80
N ALA A 19 0.30 -1.37 -15.39
CA ALA A 19 -0.29 -2.60 -14.84
C ALA A 19 -0.05 -3.77 -15.79
N VAL A 20 0.30 -4.93 -15.22
CA VAL A 20 0.43 -6.20 -15.94
C VAL A 20 -0.50 -7.21 -15.29
N ALA A 21 -1.34 -7.87 -16.09
CA ALA A 21 -2.37 -8.77 -15.60
C ALA A 21 -2.33 -10.09 -16.38
N ALA A 22 -2.40 -11.21 -15.66
CA ALA A 22 -2.49 -12.56 -16.22
C ALA A 22 -3.80 -13.25 -15.79
N GLY A 23 -4.93 -12.57 -16.03
CA GLY A 23 -6.28 -13.05 -15.70
C GLY A 23 -7.10 -11.99 -14.99
N ILE A 24 -6.69 -11.59 -13.79
CA ILE A 24 -7.36 -10.53 -13.03
C ILE A 24 -6.68 -9.20 -13.35
N PHE A 25 -7.46 -8.21 -13.78
CA PHE A 25 -7.07 -6.81 -13.85
C PHE A 25 -7.61 -6.06 -12.63
N ALA A 26 -6.75 -5.31 -11.96
CA ALA A 26 -7.10 -4.50 -10.81
C ALA A 26 -6.57 -3.07 -11.00
N ASN A 27 -7.41 -2.08 -10.72
CA ASN A 27 -7.02 -0.67 -10.77
C ASN A 27 -7.55 0.06 -9.52
N LEU A 28 -6.63 0.59 -8.72
CA LEU A 28 -6.94 1.28 -7.47
C LEU A 28 -6.92 2.80 -7.69
N LYS A 29 -7.89 3.48 -7.11
CA LYS A 29 -7.94 4.94 -6.99
C LYS A 29 -8.22 5.38 -5.57
N LEU A 30 -7.66 6.50 -5.15
CA LEU A 30 -7.98 7.17 -3.89
C LEU A 30 -8.71 8.49 -4.16
N ASN A 31 -9.80 8.74 -3.42
CA ASN A 31 -10.69 9.89 -3.56
C ASN A 31 -11.15 10.16 -5.01
N GLY A 32 -11.19 9.13 -5.85
CA GLY A 32 -11.54 9.23 -7.27
C GLY A 32 -10.52 9.99 -8.14
N GLN A 33 -9.44 10.52 -7.57
CA GLN A 33 -8.49 11.41 -8.24
C GLN A 33 -7.11 10.78 -8.40
N PHE A 34 -6.59 10.15 -7.34
CA PHE A 34 -5.24 9.64 -7.31
C PHE A 34 -5.20 8.19 -7.77
N GLU A 35 -4.29 7.87 -8.67
CA GLU A 35 -4.09 6.55 -9.27
C GLU A 35 -2.77 5.93 -8.81
N MET A 36 -2.55 4.68 -9.19
CA MET A 36 -1.30 3.95 -8.97
C MET A 36 -0.09 4.79 -9.41
N GLY A 37 0.93 4.89 -8.54
CA GLY A 37 2.12 5.69 -8.79
C GLY A 37 2.05 7.13 -8.28
N ASP A 38 0.86 7.64 -7.93
CA ASP A 38 0.72 8.99 -7.38
C ASP A 38 1.22 9.10 -5.94
N LEU A 39 1.66 10.31 -5.60
CA LEU A 39 1.79 10.79 -4.23
C LEU A 39 0.56 11.65 -3.90
N VAL A 40 -0.25 11.21 -2.95
CA VAL A 40 -1.35 11.99 -2.40
C VAL A 40 -0.76 13.03 -1.45
N PRO A 41 -0.90 14.33 -1.76
CA PRO A 41 -0.31 15.38 -0.94
C PRO A 41 -1.18 15.63 0.31
N ALA A 42 -0.55 16.08 1.40
CA ALA A 42 -1.21 16.27 2.69
C ALA A 42 -2.43 17.19 2.62
N GLU A 43 -2.44 18.20 1.75
CA GLU A 43 -3.56 19.13 1.60
C GLU A 43 -4.82 18.45 1.04
N SER A 44 -4.64 17.41 0.22
CA SER A 44 -5.75 16.60 -0.31
C SER A 44 -6.33 15.62 0.71
N LEU A 45 -5.70 15.55 1.88
CA LEU A 45 -6.12 14.77 3.03
C LEU A 45 -6.82 15.64 4.09
N LEU A 46 -7.04 16.93 3.83
CA LEU A 46 -7.76 17.83 4.73
C LEU A 46 -9.27 17.81 4.43
N ASP A 47 -10.07 17.99 5.47
CA ASP A 47 -11.50 18.28 5.36
C ASP A 47 -11.74 19.78 5.10
N ASN A 48 -13.02 20.15 4.90
CA ASN A 48 -13.42 21.56 4.67
C ASN A 48 -13.04 22.50 5.84
N SER A 49 -12.75 21.95 7.03
CA SER A 49 -12.32 22.69 8.21
C SER A 49 -10.80 22.78 8.31
N GLN A 50 -10.06 22.42 7.26
CA GLN A 50 -8.58 22.38 7.22
C GLN A 50 -7.98 21.44 8.27
N LYS A 51 -8.73 20.41 8.70
CA LYS A 51 -8.23 19.36 9.59
C LYS A 51 -8.03 18.09 8.79
N GLN A 52 -7.00 17.32 9.14
CA GLN A 52 -6.77 16.01 8.55
C GLN A 52 -8.04 15.16 8.66
N THR A 53 -8.56 14.69 7.52
CA THR A 53 -9.67 13.76 7.52
C THR A 53 -9.26 12.49 8.25
N SER A 54 -10.16 11.93 9.05
CA SER A 54 -9.91 10.61 9.63
C SER A 54 -10.01 9.49 8.60
N LYS A 55 -10.67 9.75 7.46
CA LYS A 55 -11.04 8.73 6.47
C LYS A 55 -10.87 9.18 5.03
N MET A 56 -10.47 8.25 4.18
CA MET A 56 -10.32 8.39 2.74
C MET A 56 -11.13 7.31 2.02
N THR A 57 -11.66 7.64 0.85
CA THR A 57 -12.35 6.65 -0.01
C THR A 57 -11.35 6.00 -0.95
N ALA A 58 -11.32 4.68 -0.99
CA ALA A 58 -10.56 3.90 -1.95
C ALA A 58 -11.51 3.15 -2.88
N THR A 59 -11.29 3.28 -4.19
CA THR A 59 -12.11 2.63 -5.22
C THR A 59 -11.24 1.67 -6.01
N LEU A 60 -11.61 0.38 -5.99
CA LEU A 60 -10.91 -0.67 -6.71
C LEU A 60 -11.81 -1.21 -7.81
N ARG A 61 -11.42 -1.00 -9.06
CA ARG A 61 -12.01 -1.72 -10.20
C ARG A 61 -11.33 -3.08 -10.34
N VAL A 62 -12.14 -4.13 -10.38
CA VAL A 62 -11.69 -5.50 -10.67
C VAL A 62 -12.39 -5.98 -11.94
N ALA A 63 -11.59 -6.32 -12.95
CA ALA A 63 -12.08 -6.93 -14.17
C ALA A 63 -11.40 -8.28 -14.42
N ALA A 64 -12.15 -9.25 -14.92
CA ALA A 64 -11.61 -10.58 -15.25
C ALA A 64 -12.40 -11.18 -16.42
N PRO A 65 -11.74 -11.99 -17.28
CA PRO A 65 -12.42 -12.70 -18.34
C PRO A 65 -13.26 -13.85 -17.78
N SER A 66 -14.19 -14.39 -18.57
CA SER A 66 -15.24 -15.34 -18.12
C SER A 66 -14.76 -16.65 -17.49
N TRP A 67 -13.50 -17.00 -17.72
CA TRP A 67 -12.84 -18.23 -17.30
C TRP A 67 -11.97 -18.03 -16.06
N VAL A 68 -11.92 -16.80 -15.53
CA VAL A 68 -11.24 -16.43 -14.28
C VAL A 68 -12.27 -15.92 -13.31
N ARG A 69 -12.21 -16.41 -12.06
CA ARG A 69 -13.21 -16.12 -11.04
C ARG A 69 -12.59 -15.38 -9.85
N PRO A 70 -12.57 -14.03 -9.85
CA PRO A 70 -12.07 -13.25 -8.72
C PRO A 70 -13.01 -13.39 -7.52
N ARG A 71 -12.45 -13.51 -6.32
CA ARG A 71 -13.15 -13.86 -5.07
C ARG A 71 -13.06 -12.82 -4.00
N GLU A 72 -11.87 -12.31 -3.75
CA GLU A 72 -11.60 -11.42 -2.64
C GLU A 72 -10.75 -10.26 -3.10
N ALA A 73 -11.12 -9.07 -2.66
CA ALA A 73 -10.29 -7.89 -2.77
C ALA A 73 -9.90 -7.42 -1.37
N MET A 74 -8.62 -7.17 -1.17
CA MET A 74 -8.07 -6.63 0.06
C MET A 74 -7.29 -5.35 -0.22
N LEU A 75 -7.30 -4.44 0.75
CA LEU A 75 -6.44 -3.27 0.77
C LEU A 75 -5.39 -3.43 1.87
N TYR A 76 -4.16 -3.06 1.56
CA TYR A 76 -3.05 -3.06 2.48
C TYR A 76 -2.46 -1.65 2.60
N VAL A 77 -2.16 -1.27 3.84
CA VAL A 77 -1.42 -0.03 4.17
C VAL A 77 -0.12 -0.45 4.83
N ASN A 78 1.02 -0.06 4.26
CA ASN A 78 2.35 -0.48 4.73
C ASN A 78 2.47 -2.01 4.96
N GLY A 79 1.82 -2.80 4.11
CA GLY A 79 1.82 -4.27 4.18
C GLY A 79 0.86 -4.88 5.23
N LYS A 80 0.10 -4.07 5.98
CA LYS A 80 -0.97 -4.55 6.87
C LYS A 80 -2.31 -4.52 6.14
N GLN A 81 -3.04 -5.64 6.13
CA GLN A 81 -4.40 -5.67 5.61
C GLN A 81 -5.31 -4.77 6.47
N VAL A 82 -5.97 -3.81 5.84
CA VAL A 82 -6.86 -2.85 6.52
C VAL A 82 -8.32 -2.98 6.11
N ALA A 83 -8.60 -3.58 4.96
CA ALA A 83 -9.95 -3.81 4.49
C ALA A 83 -10.02 -5.04 3.57
N GLN A 84 -11.21 -5.66 3.50
CA GLN A 84 -11.49 -6.80 2.64
C GLN A 84 -12.95 -6.77 2.20
N LYS A 85 -13.20 -7.15 0.94
CA LYS A 85 -14.54 -7.34 0.38
C LYS A 85 -14.58 -8.57 -0.53
N THR A 86 -15.72 -9.25 -0.53
CA THR A 86 -16.01 -10.33 -1.47
C THR A 86 -16.38 -9.76 -2.83
N ILE A 87 -15.92 -10.42 -3.89
CA ILE A 87 -16.26 -10.14 -5.28
C ILE A 87 -17.30 -11.16 -5.72
N HIS A 88 -18.44 -10.68 -6.20
CA HIS A 88 -19.54 -11.53 -6.63
C HIS A 88 -19.39 -11.83 -8.12
N SER A 89 -18.56 -12.82 -8.43
CA SER A 89 -18.31 -13.29 -9.80
C SER A 89 -19.06 -14.60 -10.11
N VAL A 90 -19.56 -14.69 -11.34
CA VAL A 90 -20.26 -15.88 -11.87
C VAL A 90 -19.34 -16.63 -12.81
N LEU A 91 -19.28 -17.95 -12.69
CA LEU A 91 -18.47 -18.79 -13.57
C LEU A 91 -18.98 -18.68 -15.02
N ASN A 92 -18.06 -18.65 -15.99
CA ASN A 92 -18.35 -18.48 -17.41
C ASN A 92 -18.96 -17.12 -17.78
N GLN A 93 -18.83 -16.12 -16.93
CA GLN A 93 -19.21 -14.73 -17.23
C GLN A 93 -18.06 -13.78 -16.91
N PRO A 94 -17.78 -12.78 -17.78
CA PRO A 94 -16.77 -11.78 -17.45
C PRO A 94 -17.19 -11.00 -16.19
N THR A 95 -16.21 -10.64 -15.38
CA THR A 95 -16.41 -9.77 -14.21
C THR A 95 -15.93 -8.36 -14.54
N ASP A 96 -16.71 -7.35 -14.19
CA ASP A 96 -16.29 -5.95 -14.12
C ASP A 96 -17.04 -5.31 -12.95
N GLN A 97 -16.37 -5.20 -11.81
CA GLN A 97 -16.96 -4.70 -10.57
C GLN A 97 -16.09 -3.60 -9.99
N THR A 98 -16.72 -2.53 -9.51
CA THR A 98 -16.05 -1.48 -8.75
C THR A 98 -16.42 -1.60 -7.28
N LEU A 99 -15.41 -1.76 -6.43
CA LEU A 99 -15.54 -1.88 -4.99
C LEU A 99 -15.09 -0.58 -4.32
N GLU A 100 -15.92 -0.05 -3.44
CA GLU A 100 -15.57 1.11 -2.62
C GLU A 100 -15.14 0.66 -1.21
N PHE A 101 -14.11 1.26 -0.65
CA PHE A 101 -13.62 1.01 0.70
C PHE A 101 -13.45 2.34 1.44
N SER A 102 -13.64 2.31 2.75
CA SER A 102 -13.29 3.42 3.62
C SER A 102 -12.00 3.08 4.37
N LEU A 103 -10.97 3.89 4.17
CA LEU A 103 -9.66 3.74 4.78
C LEU A 103 -9.46 4.78 5.87
N THR A 104 -9.03 4.35 7.05
CA THR A 104 -8.53 5.28 8.08
C THR A 104 -7.13 5.75 7.68
N LEU A 105 -6.86 7.05 7.78
CA LEU A 105 -5.52 7.56 7.49
C LEU A 105 -4.48 6.99 8.48
N PRO A 106 -3.29 6.60 8.00
CA PRO A 106 -2.20 6.18 8.85
C PRO A 106 -1.60 7.35 9.63
N PRO A 107 -0.87 7.08 10.72
CA PRO A 107 -0.25 8.11 11.56
C PRO A 107 0.97 8.80 10.91
N HIS A 108 1.57 8.18 9.91
CA HIS A 108 2.78 8.62 9.20
C HIS A 108 2.63 8.27 7.72
N ASP A 109 3.55 8.77 6.89
CA ASP A 109 3.63 8.42 5.47
C ASP A 109 3.47 6.91 5.24
N ALA A 110 2.74 6.59 4.20
CA ALA A 110 2.41 5.20 3.91
C ALA A 110 2.20 4.97 2.42
N TYR A 111 2.19 3.70 2.02
CA TYR A 111 1.66 3.30 0.72
C TYR A 111 0.41 2.45 0.89
N VAL A 112 -0.50 2.58 -0.08
CA VAL A 112 -1.70 1.76 -0.22
C VAL A 112 -1.57 0.87 -1.45
N VAL A 113 -1.81 -0.42 -1.30
CA VAL A 113 -1.92 -1.37 -2.42
C VAL A 113 -3.21 -2.18 -2.29
N ALA A 114 -3.76 -2.58 -3.43
CA ALA A 114 -4.83 -3.54 -3.50
C ALA A 114 -4.28 -4.91 -3.93
N PHE A 115 -4.84 -5.95 -3.34
CA PHE A 115 -4.58 -7.33 -3.70
C PHE A 115 -5.90 -8.03 -3.99
N VAL A 116 -5.95 -8.75 -5.10
CA VAL A 116 -7.14 -9.49 -5.51
C VAL A 116 -6.78 -10.95 -5.67
N LEU A 117 -7.54 -11.83 -5.00
CA LEU A 117 -7.45 -13.28 -5.12
C LEU A 117 -8.64 -13.80 -5.90
N GLY A 118 -8.36 -14.73 -6.80
CA GLY A 118 -9.36 -15.56 -7.46
C GLY A 118 -9.01 -17.04 -7.37
N ASP A 119 -9.89 -17.85 -7.96
CA ASP A 119 -9.66 -19.29 -8.01
C ASP A 119 -8.42 -19.64 -8.86
N GLY A 120 -7.91 -20.86 -8.70
CA GLY A 120 -6.94 -21.43 -9.61
C GLY A 120 -7.55 -21.69 -10.99
N ILE A 121 -6.75 -21.48 -12.04
CA ILE A 121 -7.14 -21.84 -13.40
C ILE A 121 -6.77 -23.30 -13.64
N THR A 122 -7.74 -24.12 -14.03
CA THR A 122 -7.57 -25.53 -14.37
C THR A 122 -7.58 -25.80 -15.88
N LEU A 123 -7.74 -24.74 -16.70
CA LEU A 123 -7.85 -24.86 -18.14
C LEU A 123 -6.48 -25.15 -18.78
N PRO A 124 -6.36 -26.21 -19.61
CA PRO A 124 -5.07 -26.63 -20.18
C PRO A 124 -4.36 -25.56 -21.03
N GLY A 125 -5.12 -24.66 -21.66
CA GLY A 125 -4.60 -23.60 -22.53
C GLY A 125 -4.03 -22.39 -21.80
N TRP A 126 -4.07 -22.34 -20.46
CA TRP A 126 -3.58 -21.20 -19.69
C TRP A 126 -2.94 -21.65 -18.39
N THR A 127 -1.62 -21.74 -18.42
CA THR A 127 -0.81 -22.09 -17.26
C THR A 127 -0.80 -20.95 -16.26
N ALA A 128 -1.46 -21.14 -15.11
CA ALA A 128 -1.26 -20.27 -13.97
C ALA A 128 0.09 -20.59 -13.30
N TYR A 129 0.92 -19.57 -13.03
CA TYR A 129 2.18 -19.72 -12.30
C TYR A 129 1.98 -20.05 -10.80
N GLY A 130 0.74 -20.21 -10.34
CA GLY A 130 0.41 -20.52 -8.95
C GLY A 130 -0.96 -21.20 -8.81
N LYS A 131 -1.30 -21.57 -7.56
CA LYS A 131 -2.56 -22.27 -7.22
C LYS A 131 -3.82 -21.40 -7.33
N ALA A 132 -3.65 -20.08 -7.45
CA ALA A 132 -4.70 -19.08 -7.46
C ALA A 132 -4.35 -17.97 -8.45
N THR A 133 -5.37 -17.41 -9.10
CA THR A 133 -5.23 -16.17 -9.88
C THR A 133 -5.10 -14.98 -8.94
N GLN A 134 -4.23 -14.05 -9.30
CA GLN A 134 -3.85 -12.94 -8.43
C GLN A 134 -3.68 -11.65 -9.23
N ALA A 135 -3.99 -10.53 -8.60
CA ALA A 135 -3.58 -9.21 -9.06
C ALA A 135 -3.10 -8.39 -7.86
N ILE A 136 -2.04 -7.61 -8.07
CA ILE A 136 -1.53 -6.64 -7.10
C ILE A 136 -1.40 -5.32 -7.83
N THR A 137 -1.89 -4.24 -7.24
CA THR A 137 -1.69 -2.90 -7.80
C THR A 137 -0.32 -2.36 -7.41
N ASN A 138 0.21 -1.47 -8.23
CA ASN A 138 1.31 -0.61 -7.77
C ASN A 138 0.82 0.28 -6.62
N PRO A 139 1.75 0.76 -5.76
CA PRO A 139 1.40 1.58 -4.62
C PRO A 139 0.83 2.95 -5.04
N ILE A 140 -0.05 3.47 -4.20
CA ILE A 140 -0.36 4.89 -4.11
C ILE A 140 0.25 5.39 -2.81
N PHE A 141 1.08 6.42 -2.87
CA PHE A 141 1.80 6.94 -1.72
C PHE A 141 0.99 8.04 -1.04
N LEU A 142 1.09 8.12 0.29
CA LEU A 142 0.46 9.13 1.12
C LEU A 142 1.56 9.95 1.79
N ASP A 143 1.57 11.25 1.53
CA ASP A 143 2.30 12.24 2.30
C ASP A 143 1.43 12.66 3.49
N ILE A 144 1.75 12.17 4.68
CA ILE A 144 1.01 12.47 5.92
C ILE A 144 1.68 13.59 6.69
N ASP A 145 3.01 13.70 6.63
CA ASP A 145 3.76 14.72 7.38
C ASP A 145 3.90 16.07 6.64
N GLY A 146 3.48 16.14 5.38
CA GLY A 146 3.40 17.36 4.57
C GLY A 146 4.75 17.80 4.00
N ASP A 147 5.72 16.89 3.91
CA ASP A 147 7.07 17.20 3.41
C ASP A 147 7.23 17.01 1.89
N ALA A 148 6.11 16.81 1.18
CA ALA A 148 5.97 16.69 -0.27
C ALA A 148 6.76 15.52 -0.88
N LYS A 149 7.07 14.51 -0.07
CA LYS A 149 7.71 13.26 -0.50
C LYS A 149 7.14 12.09 0.30
N TYR A 150 7.45 10.88 -0.16
CA TYR A 150 7.11 9.66 0.56
C TYR A 150 8.26 9.19 1.45
N SER A 151 8.01 9.02 2.75
CA SER A 151 8.91 8.35 3.68
C SER A 151 8.53 6.87 3.86
N ALA A 152 9.44 5.95 3.51
CA ALA A 152 9.23 4.53 3.78
C ALA A 152 9.18 4.23 5.30
N PRO A 153 8.50 3.15 5.76
CA PRO A 153 8.40 2.82 7.18
C PRO A 153 9.75 2.76 7.92
N ARG A 154 10.82 2.32 7.24
CA ARG A 154 12.19 2.33 7.81
C ARG A 154 12.73 3.75 8.01
N VAL A 155 12.41 4.69 7.14
CA VAL A 155 12.79 6.12 7.28
C VAL A 155 12.05 6.73 8.46
N THR A 156 10.75 6.48 8.58
CA THR A 156 9.94 6.89 9.74
C THR A 156 10.49 6.32 11.04
N ALA A 157 10.85 5.03 11.07
CA ALA A 157 11.48 4.39 12.22
C ALA A 157 12.80 5.10 12.63
N LYS A 158 13.64 5.48 11.66
CA LYS A 158 14.86 6.27 11.92
C LYS A 158 14.53 7.65 12.49
N LYS A 159 13.56 8.38 11.92
CA LYS A 159 13.09 9.69 12.44
C LYS A 159 12.64 9.54 13.91
N LEU A 160 11.85 8.51 14.23
CA LEU A 160 11.36 8.25 15.61
C LEU A 160 12.50 7.93 16.59
N ILE A 161 13.44 7.08 16.19
CA ILE A 161 14.64 6.75 17.00
C ILE A 161 15.46 8.01 17.28
N ALA A 162 15.72 8.83 16.27
CA ALA A 162 16.48 10.08 16.41
C ALA A 162 15.79 11.08 17.34
N ASN A 163 14.46 11.23 17.21
CA ASN A 163 13.67 12.14 18.06
C ASN A 163 13.68 11.74 19.54
N TYR A 164 13.68 10.44 19.84
CA TYR A 164 13.83 9.93 21.20
C TYR A 164 15.25 10.05 21.75
N GLY A 165 16.25 10.06 20.86
CA GLY A 165 17.66 10.11 21.22
C GLY A 165 18.18 11.48 21.66
N LYS A 166 17.48 12.59 21.34
CA LYS A 166 17.93 13.99 21.54
C LYS A 166 19.46 14.12 21.56
N GLU A 167 20.09 14.02 20.39
CA GLU A 167 21.54 14.25 20.20
C GLU A 167 22.51 13.32 20.98
N SER A 168 22.03 12.31 21.72
CA SER A 168 22.86 11.28 22.36
C SER A 168 23.03 10.09 21.41
N GLU A 169 24.28 9.67 21.18
CA GLU A 169 24.65 8.58 20.27
C GLU A 169 23.99 7.22 20.62
N LYS A 170 23.46 7.02 21.84
CA LYS A 170 22.79 5.77 22.22
C LYS A 170 21.55 5.99 23.11
N LEU A 171 20.46 5.33 22.74
CA LEU A 171 19.23 5.21 23.54
C LEU A 171 19.46 4.24 24.70
N THR A 172 19.15 4.66 25.93
CA THR A 172 19.14 3.75 27.09
C THR A 172 18.05 2.68 26.94
N PRO A 173 18.16 1.50 27.58
CA PRO A 173 17.13 0.47 27.51
C PRO A 173 15.73 0.95 27.92
N ALA A 174 15.64 1.86 28.89
CA ALA A 174 14.37 2.48 29.29
C ALA A 174 13.77 3.36 28.18
N LEU A 175 14.60 4.13 27.47
CA LEU A 175 14.16 4.94 26.33
C LEU A 175 13.78 4.06 25.12
N GLN A 176 14.50 2.97 24.89
CA GLN A 176 14.15 1.99 23.85
C GLN A 176 12.78 1.37 24.13
N GLN A 177 12.54 0.94 25.37
CA GLN A 177 11.25 0.39 25.77
C GLN A 177 10.13 1.44 25.63
N SER A 178 10.37 2.67 26.08
CA SER A 178 9.41 3.78 25.93
C SER A 178 9.09 4.08 24.45
N LEU A 179 10.08 4.05 23.56
CA LEU A 179 9.88 4.22 22.12
C LEU A 179 9.04 3.09 21.51
N LEU A 180 9.34 1.84 21.88
CA LEU A 180 8.58 0.66 21.45
C LEU A 180 7.13 0.69 21.97
N ASP A 181 6.92 1.28 23.14
CA ASP A 181 5.60 1.43 23.77
C ASP A 181 4.83 2.66 23.32
N SER A 182 5.47 3.59 22.60
CA SER A 182 4.84 4.82 22.13
C SER A 182 3.69 4.56 21.15
N VAL A 183 2.68 5.43 21.22
CA VAL A 183 1.51 5.39 20.32
C VAL A 183 1.95 5.50 18.85
N ALA A 184 2.92 6.39 18.57
CA ALA A 184 3.44 6.62 17.23
C ALA A 184 4.06 5.34 16.62
N THR A 185 4.84 4.58 17.40
CA THR A 185 5.45 3.33 16.92
C THR A 185 4.42 2.19 16.82
N LYS A 186 3.52 2.05 17.80
CA LYS A 186 2.54 0.95 17.84
C LYS A 186 1.42 1.08 16.80
N ALA A 187 1.13 2.31 16.34
CA ALA A 187 0.08 2.56 15.38
C ALA A 187 0.37 1.96 13.99
N ASP A 188 1.64 1.68 13.66
CA ASP A 188 2.05 1.05 12.40
C ASP A 188 2.99 -0.15 12.65
N SER A 189 2.55 -1.34 12.25
CA SER A 189 3.30 -2.59 12.47
C SER A 189 4.60 -2.68 11.66
N ALA A 190 4.66 -2.06 10.47
CA ALA A 190 5.88 -2.00 9.66
C ALA A 190 6.91 -1.05 10.29
N VAL A 191 6.46 0.10 10.80
CA VAL A 191 7.33 1.02 11.56
C VAL A 191 7.86 0.33 12.82
N LEU A 192 6.98 -0.33 13.61
CA LEU A 192 7.39 -1.08 14.80
C LEU A 192 8.43 -2.17 14.47
N LEU A 193 8.23 -2.91 13.39
CA LEU A 193 9.20 -3.92 12.93
C LEU A 193 10.57 -3.30 12.66
N HIS A 194 10.61 -2.16 11.95
CA HIS A 194 11.86 -1.48 11.65
C HIS A 194 12.50 -0.83 12.86
N VAL A 195 11.73 -0.29 13.81
CA VAL A 195 12.29 0.20 15.08
C VAL A 195 12.98 -0.95 15.83
N LYS A 196 12.33 -2.11 15.95
CA LYS A 196 12.92 -3.30 16.60
C LYS A 196 14.20 -3.76 15.91
N ASP A 197 14.20 -3.81 14.58
CA ASP A 197 15.37 -4.20 13.78
C ASP A 197 16.54 -3.22 13.98
N LEU A 198 16.28 -1.91 13.86
CA LEU A 198 17.30 -0.87 14.01
C LEU A 198 17.90 -0.82 15.42
N LEU A 199 17.09 -1.02 16.47
CA LEU A 199 17.59 -1.08 17.83
C LEU A 199 18.48 -2.31 18.07
N LYS A 200 18.13 -3.49 17.50
CA LYS A 200 18.99 -4.68 17.59
C LYS A 200 20.35 -4.47 16.91
N GLN A 201 20.35 -3.91 15.70
CA GLN A 201 21.57 -3.61 14.96
C GLN A 201 22.50 -2.66 15.73
N SER A 202 21.95 -1.72 16.50
CA SER A 202 22.75 -0.82 17.35
C SER A 202 23.40 -1.52 18.56
N THR A 203 22.83 -2.63 19.02
CA THR A 203 23.37 -3.45 20.12
C THR A 203 24.45 -4.41 19.61
N ASP A 204 24.26 -5.01 18.43
CA ASP A 204 25.19 -5.99 17.83
C ASP A 204 26.48 -5.35 17.28
N GLN A 205 26.52 -4.03 17.09
CA GLN A 205 27.72 -3.28 16.68
C GLN A 205 28.60 -2.80 17.87
N GLN A 206 28.41 -3.34 19.08
CA GLN A 206 29.32 -3.10 20.20
C GLN A 206 30.54 -4.04 20.13
N PRO A 207 31.78 -3.53 20.17
CA PRO A 207 32.97 -4.36 20.35
C PRO A 207 33.02 -5.02 21.74
#